data_AF-A0A820GIN9-F1
#
_entry.id   AF-A0A820GIN9-F1
#
_cell.length_a   1.000
_cell.length_b   1.000
_cell.length_c   1.000
_cell.angle_alpha   90.00
_cell.angle_beta   90.00
_cell.angle_gamma   90.00
#
_symmetry.space_group_name_H-M   'P 1'
#
loop_
_entity.id
_entity.type
_entity.pdbx_description
1 polymer ?
#
loop_
_entity_poly.entity_id
_entity_poly.type
_entity_poly.pdbx_seq_one_letter_code
_entity_poly.pdbx_strand_id
1 'polypeptide(L)'
;MDLSSGPQDLNPTIYERTEERTVQASDYDNDASDEIDRREIFDLIRTINDPEHPLTLEELNVVDLDGVTIDNQANTVRVQFRPTIPHCSMATLIGLSIRAKLLY
;
A
#
# COMPACT_ATOMS: atom_id res chain seq x y z
N MET A 1 -10.32 29.31 30.91
CA MET A 1 -9.48 29.86 29.83
C MET A 1 -9.44 28.78 28.77
N ASP A 2 -10.17 29.03 27.69
CA ASP A 2 -10.37 28.12 26.57
C ASP A 2 -9.06 28.03 25.80
N LEU A 3 -8.42 26.85 25.85
CA LEU A 3 -7.20 26.56 25.09
C LEU A 3 -7.63 26.15 23.69
N SER A 4 -7.66 27.16 22.81
CA SER A 4 -7.65 27.09 21.35
C SER A 4 -7.46 25.68 20.77
N SER A 5 -8.57 24.99 20.51
CA SER A 5 -8.67 23.97 19.49
C SER A 5 -8.50 24.65 18.13
N GLY A 6 -7.24 24.84 17.73
CA GLY A 6 -6.93 25.13 16.33
C GLY A 6 -7.57 24.07 15.45
N PRO A 7 -8.04 24.42 14.23
CA PRO A 7 -8.59 23.41 13.33
C PRO A 7 -7.53 22.32 13.16
N GLN A 8 -7.87 21.10 13.58
CA GLN A 8 -7.11 19.93 13.16
C GLN A 8 -7.17 19.98 11.64
N ASP A 9 -6.02 20.06 10.97
CA ASP A 9 -5.99 20.02 9.52
C ASP A 9 -6.43 18.61 9.13
N LEU A 10 -7.74 18.46 8.88
CA LEU A 10 -8.39 17.17 8.57
C LEU A 10 -8.10 16.72 7.14
N ASN A 11 -7.36 17.51 6.37
CA ASN A 11 -6.99 17.19 5.00
C ASN A 11 -5.73 16.34 5.03
N PRO A 12 -5.78 15.10 4.52
CA PRO A 12 -4.58 14.27 4.45
C PRO A 12 -3.56 14.88 3.48
N THR A 13 -2.28 14.78 3.84
CA THR A 13 -1.18 15.06 2.92
C THR A 13 -1.25 14.08 1.75
N ILE A 14 -1.31 14.58 0.53
CA ILE A 14 -1.28 13.77 -0.68
C ILE A 14 0.17 13.55 -1.11
N TYR A 15 0.56 12.29 -1.29
CA TYR A 15 1.89 11.89 -1.73
C TYR A 15 1.92 11.62 -3.23
N GLU A 16 3.08 11.87 -3.84
CA GLU A 16 3.31 11.56 -5.25
C GLU A 16 3.26 10.05 -5.47
N ARG A 17 2.56 9.64 -6.54
CA ARG A 17 2.41 8.22 -6.88
C ARG A 17 3.67 7.71 -7.56
N THR A 18 3.99 6.45 -7.29
CA THR A 18 5.06 5.72 -7.98
C THR A 18 4.74 5.63 -9.47
N GLU A 19 5.74 5.82 -10.33
CA GLU A 19 5.55 5.67 -11.78
C GLU A 19 5.03 4.28 -12.16
N GLU A 20 4.29 4.21 -13.27
CA GLU A 20 3.82 2.95 -13.85
C GLU A 20 4.99 2.01 -14.20
N ARG A 21 4.76 0.70 -14.11
CA ARG A 21 5.80 -0.28 -14.43
C ARG A 21 6.11 -0.22 -15.93
N THR A 22 7.39 -0.07 -16.26
CA THR A 22 7.85 -0.24 -17.64
C THR A 22 7.99 -1.72 -17.97
N VAL A 23 7.47 -2.12 -19.13
CA VAL A 23 7.67 -3.48 -19.65
C VAL A 23 9.15 -3.70 -19.95
N GLN A 24 9.71 -4.77 -19.40
CA GLN A 24 11.09 -5.17 -19.65
C GLN A 24 11.15 -6.21 -20.78
N ALA A 25 12.28 -6.29 -21.48
CA ALA A 25 12.46 -7.29 -22.54
C ALA A 25 12.34 -8.73 -22.02
N SER A 26 12.71 -8.96 -20.76
CA SER A 26 12.56 -10.24 -20.06
C SER A 26 11.12 -10.66 -19.85
N ASP A 27 10.15 -9.73 -19.83
CA ASP A 27 8.72 -10.05 -19.67
C ASP A 27 8.18 -10.83 -20.89
N TYR A 28 8.91 -10.86 -22.01
CA TYR A 28 8.58 -11.62 -23.22
C TYR A 28 9.42 -12.89 -23.40
N ASP A 29 10.35 -13.16 -22.48
CA ASP A 29 11.19 -14.35 -22.52
C ASP A 29 10.51 -15.49 -21.77
N ASN A 30 10.00 -16.46 -22.52
CA ASN A 30 9.26 -17.58 -21.95
C ASN A 30 10.16 -18.57 -21.17
N ASP A 31 11.48 -18.46 -21.31
CA ASP A 31 12.46 -19.25 -20.56
C ASP A 31 12.93 -18.52 -19.28
N ALA A 32 12.56 -17.25 -19.09
CA ALA A 32 12.87 -16.50 -17.88
C ALA A 32 11.99 -16.93 -16.70
N SER A 33 12.58 -16.92 -15.49
CA SER A 33 11.83 -17.18 -14.26
C SER A 33 11.00 -15.95 -13.89
N ASP A 34 9.68 -16.07 -13.92
CA ASP A 34 8.74 -15.03 -13.51
C ASP A 34 8.36 -15.24 -12.04
N GLU A 35 9.30 -14.91 -11.15
CA GLU A 35 9.05 -14.93 -9.72
C GLU A 35 8.28 -13.69 -9.28
N ILE A 36 7.35 -13.85 -8.34
CA ILE A 36 6.62 -12.74 -7.74
C ILE A 36 7.62 -11.82 -7.05
N ASP A 37 7.54 -10.53 -7.39
CA ASP A 37 8.39 -9.50 -6.83
C ASP A 37 7.60 -8.49 -5.97
N ARG A 38 8.34 -7.71 -5.17
CA ARG A 38 7.75 -6.71 -4.28
C ARG A 38 6.94 -5.65 -5.03
N ARG A 39 7.29 -5.39 -6.31
CA ARG A 39 6.64 -4.39 -7.13
C ARG A 39 5.26 -4.87 -7.55
N GLU A 40 5.13 -6.13 -7.90
CA GLU A 40 3.86 -6.77 -8.25
C GLU A 40 2.88 -6.74 -7.07
N ILE A 41 3.33 -7.12 -5.87
CA ILE A 41 2.51 -7.03 -4.66
C ILE A 41 2.12 -5.57 -4.34
N PHE A 42 3.04 -4.62 -4.48
CA PHE A 42 2.75 -3.21 -4.28
C PHE A 42 1.70 -2.71 -5.28
N ASP A 43 1.84 -3.05 -6.56
CA ASP A 43 0.90 -2.64 -7.61
C ASP A 43 -0.52 -3.19 -7.39
N LEU A 44 -0.66 -4.36 -6.75
CA LEU A 44 -1.96 -4.91 -6.36
C LEU A 44 -2.65 -4.13 -5.23
N ILE A 45 -1.87 -3.64 -4.25
CA ILE A 45 -2.43 -3.04 -3.01
C ILE A 45 -2.45 -1.51 -3.03
N ARG A 46 -1.61 -0.86 -3.84
CA ARG A 46 -1.47 0.61 -3.90
C ARG A 46 -2.77 1.32 -4.25
N THR A 47 -3.66 0.67 -5.02
CA THR A 47 -4.93 1.26 -5.48
C THR A 47 -6.11 0.99 -4.54
N ILE A 48 -5.91 0.31 -3.41
CA ILE A 48 -6.97 0.13 -2.41
C ILE A 48 -7.36 1.52 -1.90
N ASN A 49 -8.66 1.79 -1.81
CA ASN A 49 -9.14 3.05 -1.25
C ASN A 49 -9.08 3.02 0.27
N ASP A 50 -8.70 4.15 0.86
CA ASP A 50 -8.81 4.35 2.29
C ASP A 50 -10.29 4.37 2.72
N PRO A 51 -10.66 3.74 3.86
CA PRO A 51 -12.05 3.72 4.32
C PRO A 51 -12.55 5.08 4.83
N GLU A 52 -11.67 6.02 5.15
CA GLU A 52 -12.00 7.34 5.71
C GLU A 52 -11.89 8.45 4.66
N HIS A 53 -11.02 8.30 3.67
CA HIS A 53 -10.73 9.32 2.66
C HIS A 53 -10.95 8.83 1.22
N PRO A 54 -11.36 9.71 0.28
CA PRO A 54 -11.52 9.37 -1.13
C PRO A 54 -10.15 9.34 -1.87
N LEU A 55 -9.17 8.68 -1.27
CA LEU A 55 -7.79 8.56 -1.74
C LEU A 55 -7.32 7.11 -1.60
N THR A 56 -6.35 6.73 -2.42
CA THR A 56 -5.74 5.40 -2.36
C THR A 56 -4.72 5.28 -1.23
N LEU A 57 -4.42 4.05 -0.81
CA LEU A 57 -3.41 3.79 0.23
C LEU A 57 -2.02 4.32 -0.17
N GLU A 58 -1.68 4.35 -1.45
CA GLU A 58 -0.45 4.98 -1.93
C GLU A 58 -0.48 6.50 -1.84
N GLU A 59 -1.58 7.14 -2.27
CA GLU A 59 -1.73 8.59 -2.21
C GLU A 59 -1.68 9.13 -0.78
N LEU A 60 -1.91 8.28 0.21
CA LEU A 60 -1.81 8.57 1.65
C LEU A 60 -0.52 8.06 2.30
N ASN A 61 0.39 7.44 1.54
CA ASN A 61 1.61 6.79 2.05
C ASN A 61 1.32 5.78 3.17
N VAL A 62 0.15 5.13 3.11
CA VAL A 62 -0.23 4.03 3.99
C VAL A 62 0.52 2.76 3.60
N VAL A 63 0.74 2.55 2.30
CA VAL A 63 1.58 1.48 1.75
C VAL A 63 2.68 2.07 0.89
N ASP A 64 3.85 1.45 0.92
CA ASP A 64 5.01 1.82 0.11
C ASP A 64 5.77 0.55 -0.34
N LEU A 65 6.65 0.70 -1.33
CA LEU A 65 7.42 -0.41 -1.91
C LEU A 65 8.42 -1.05 -0.94
N ASP A 66 8.90 -0.30 0.05
CA ASP A 66 9.89 -0.78 1.02
C ASP A 66 9.22 -1.54 2.17
N GLY A 67 7.91 -1.32 2.37
CA GLY A 67 7.04 -2.06 3.27
C GLY A 67 6.67 -3.45 2.76
N VAL A 68 7.05 -3.82 1.53
CA VAL A 68 6.76 -5.14 0.95
C VAL A 68 8.02 -6.01 0.95
N THR A 69 7.94 -7.19 1.57
CA THR A 69 9.00 -8.20 1.57
C THR A 69 8.45 -9.55 1.13
N ILE A 70 9.20 -10.26 0.29
CA ILE A 70 8.80 -11.56 -0.28
C ILE A 70 9.86 -12.61 0.01
N ASP A 71 9.40 -13.79 0.40
CA ASP A 71 10.18 -15.03 0.44
C ASP A 71 9.47 -16.07 -0.43
N ASN A 72 9.94 -16.20 -1.68
CA ASN A 72 9.39 -17.15 -2.66
C ASN A 72 9.64 -18.61 -2.25
N GLN A 73 10.70 -18.90 -1.50
CA GLN A 73 10.99 -20.27 -1.04
C GLN A 73 10.04 -20.69 0.09
N ALA A 74 9.72 -19.76 1.00
CA ALA A 74 8.77 -19.97 2.09
C ALA A 74 7.32 -19.65 1.71
N ASN A 75 7.02 -19.28 0.46
CA ASN A 75 5.71 -18.82 -0.01
C ASN A 75 5.08 -17.76 0.91
N THR A 76 5.89 -16.79 1.35
CA THR A 76 5.49 -15.80 2.35
C THR A 76 5.63 -14.38 1.82
N VAL A 77 4.54 -13.62 1.89
CA VAL A 77 4.52 -12.17 1.62
C VAL A 77 4.28 -11.43 2.93
N ARG A 78 5.13 -10.45 3.23
CA ARG A 78 4.98 -9.54 4.37
C ARG A 78 4.71 -8.13 3.85
N VAL A 79 3.63 -7.54 4.34
CA VAL A 79 3.26 -6.15 4.06
C VAL A 79 3.23 -5.38 5.37
N GLN A 80 4.07 -4.35 5.46
CA GLN A 80 4.06 -3.34 6.51
C GLN A 80 3.33 -2.10 5.98
N PHE A 81 2.35 -1.60 6.74
CA PHE A 81 1.58 -0.42 6.39
C PHE A 81 1.51 0.56 7.57
N ARG A 82 1.23 1.84 7.28
CA ARG A 82 1.21 2.94 8.24
C ARG A 82 -0.20 3.53 8.30
N PRO A 83 -0.96 3.36 9.40
CA PRO A 83 -2.27 3.99 9.53
C PRO A 83 -2.19 5.51 9.39
N THR A 84 -3.21 6.10 8.79
CA THR A 84 -3.29 7.55 8.51
C THR A 84 -3.23 8.43 9.75
N ILE A 85 -3.75 7.96 10.91
CA ILE A 85 -3.80 8.73 12.18
C ILE A 85 -3.53 7.82 13.41
N PRO A 86 -2.80 8.29 14.45
CA PRO A 86 -2.67 7.57 15.72
C PRO A 86 -4.05 7.39 16.39
N HIS A 87 -4.33 6.18 16.89
CA HIS A 87 -5.62 5.72 17.45
C HIS A 87 -6.71 5.30 16.46
N CYS A 88 -6.38 5.14 15.17
CA CYS A 88 -7.33 4.74 14.13
C CYS A 88 -7.96 3.36 14.38
N SER A 89 -9.27 3.32 14.57
CA SER A 89 -10.09 2.11 14.65
C SER A 89 -10.17 1.35 13.31
N MET A 90 -9.67 1.94 12.21
CA MET A 90 -9.71 1.38 10.86
C MET A 90 -8.41 0.72 10.39
N ALA A 91 -7.33 0.71 11.20
CA ALA A 91 -6.09 -0.01 10.86
C ALA A 91 -6.36 -1.51 10.58
N THR A 92 -7.28 -2.10 11.33
CA THR A 92 -7.76 -3.47 11.10
C THR A 92 -8.46 -3.62 9.76
N LEU A 93 -9.29 -2.65 9.34
CA LEU A 93 -9.97 -2.69 8.05
C LEU A 93 -9.00 -2.52 6.88
N ILE A 94 -8.00 -1.64 7.02
CA ILE A 94 -6.92 -1.50 6.03
C ILE A 94 -6.18 -2.83 5.88
N GLY A 95 -5.72 -3.42 7.00
CA GLY A 95 -5.04 -4.72 6.98
C GLY A 95 -5.89 -5.85 6.43
N LEU A 96 -7.19 -5.87 6.72
CA LEU A 96 -8.13 -6.86 6.17
C LEU A 96 -8.34 -6.66 4.67
N SER A 97 -8.41 -5.42 4.20
CA SER A 97 -8.56 -5.08 2.78
C SER A 97 -7.33 -5.49 1.98
N ILE A 98 -6.13 -5.22 2.50
CA ILE A 98 -4.86 -5.69 1.92
C ILE A 98 -4.86 -7.22 1.83
N ARG A 99 -5.21 -7.90 2.93
CA ARG A 99 -5.25 -9.36 2.96
C ARG A 99 -6.25 -9.93 1.96
N ALA A 100 -7.45 -9.34 1.86
CA ALA A 100 -8.45 -9.78 0.90
C ALA A 100 -7.94 -9.59 -0.55
N LYS A 101 -7.32 -8.46 -0.87
CA LYS A 101 -6.80 -8.13 -2.20
C LYS A 101 -5.67 -9.06 -2.66
N LEU A 102 -4.91 -9.64 -1.73
CA LEU A 102 -3.83 -10.59 -2.03
C LEU A 102 -4.29 -12.06 -2.07
N LEU A 103 -5.52 -12.35 -1.61
CA LEU A 103 -6.08 -13.71 -1.60
C LEU A 103 -7.11 -13.96 -2.72
N TYR A 104 -7.67 -12.90 -3.31
CA TYR A 104 -8.73 -12.94 -4.32
C TYR A 104 -8.39 -12.04 -5.50
#